data_AF-A0A959W8R6-F1
#
_entry.id   AF-A0A959W8R6-F1
#
_cell.length_a   1.000
_cell.length_b   1.000
_cell.length_c   1.000
_cell.angle_alpha   90.00
_cell.angle_beta   90.00
_cell.angle_gamma   90.00
#
_symmetry.space_group_name_H-M   'P 1'
#
loop_
_entity.id
_entity.type
_entity.pdbx_description
1 polymer ?
#
loop_
_entity_poly.entity_id
_entity_poly.type
_entity_poly.pdbx_seq_one_letter_code
_entity_poly.pdbx_strand_id
1 'polypeptide(L)'
;MRSQGSAFRLFLFLAVVLGVGAAASPASAVRPDSQAVLSPIDFQILNRPAPVRGADDRRHMVYEIQAVNQSGMDVQIRKVAPRAQGNRLGLPFTGDRLESRMRINSGASGTTLGPGGSAMIFIDASYGLARRTPKAISNAISLAWDDTASAGDVVRQTFIGVSTRVSRQKPVVLSPPLRGAKWVAVNGCCSMNPHRGATLAIDGTVRVPERFAIDFVQLNRQDRLFSGPLNDPFSYGYYRTPVFAAAPGRVVGVKRHLPEQVPGSLPDGATIQMAGGNYVVVNIGHGRYAFYAHLATNSVRVKRGQKVRTGQIIGLLGNTG
;
A
#
# COMPACT_ATOMS: atom_id res chain seq x y z
N MET A 1 23.19 -10.32 81.88
CA MET A 1 22.60 -10.75 80.59
C MET A 1 21.38 -9.91 80.30
N ARG A 2 21.52 -8.86 79.47
CA ARG A 2 20.41 -8.05 78.96
C ARG A 2 20.63 -7.91 77.46
N SER A 3 19.70 -8.44 76.67
CA SER A 3 19.77 -8.52 75.22
C SER A 3 19.48 -7.17 74.59
N GLN A 4 20.40 -6.67 73.77
CA GLN A 4 20.16 -5.57 72.84
C GLN A 4 19.58 -6.15 71.54
N GLY A 5 18.31 -5.83 71.26
CA GLY A 5 17.65 -6.12 69.99
C GLY A 5 18.07 -5.08 68.94
N SER A 6 18.68 -5.55 67.86
CA SER A 6 19.16 -4.73 66.75
C SER A 6 17.99 -4.22 65.90
N ALA A 7 17.94 -2.90 65.66
CA ALA A 7 16.95 -2.26 64.82
C ALA A 7 17.31 -2.46 63.33
N PHE A 8 16.50 -3.26 62.64
CA PHE A 8 16.59 -3.46 61.19
C PHE A 8 16.09 -2.18 60.47
N ARG A 9 17.02 -1.40 59.90
CA ARG A 9 16.66 -0.25 59.04
C ARG A 9 16.28 -0.75 57.66
N LEU A 10 14.98 -0.72 57.37
CA LEU A 10 14.41 -0.99 56.06
C LEU A 10 14.74 0.19 55.13
N PHE A 11 15.68 0.01 54.19
CA PHE A 11 15.90 0.96 53.11
C PHE A 11 14.75 0.87 52.11
N LEU A 12 13.88 1.89 52.10
CA LEU A 12 12.86 2.08 51.07
C LEU A 12 13.56 2.45 49.75
N PHE A 13 13.69 1.51 48.82
CA PHE A 13 14.02 1.84 47.43
C PHE A 13 12.79 2.50 46.80
N LEU A 14 12.85 3.82 46.64
CA LEU A 14 11.90 4.58 45.86
C LEU A 14 12.08 4.23 44.38
N ALA A 15 11.31 3.25 43.89
CA ALA A 15 11.23 2.97 42.46
C ALA A 15 10.53 4.15 41.79
N VAL A 16 11.32 5.06 41.22
CA VAL A 16 10.83 6.06 40.27
C VAL A 16 10.26 5.32 39.07
N VAL A 17 8.94 5.16 39.03
CA VAL A 17 8.21 4.74 37.82
C VAL A 17 8.35 5.87 36.82
N LEU A 18 9.44 5.85 36.05
CA LEU A 18 9.53 6.59 34.79
C LEU A 18 8.41 6.03 33.91
N GLY A 19 7.33 6.79 33.81
CA GLY A 19 6.23 6.52 32.90
C GLY A 19 6.77 6.48 31.47
N VAL A 20 7.15 5.28 31.03
CA VAL A 20 7.25 4.96 29.62
C VAL A 20 5.84 5.17 29.11
N GLY A 21 5.62 6.30 28.44
CA GLY A 21 4.43 6.51 27.63
C GLY A 21 4.43 5.44 26.56
N ALA A 22 3.90 4.27 26.89
CA ALA A 22 3.57 3.24 25.92
C ALA A 22 2.66 3.96 24.93
N ALA A 23 3.18 4.21 23.73
CA ALA A 23 2.38 4.68 22.63
C ALA A 23 1.33 3.60 22.42
N ALA A 24 0.14 3.82 23.01
CA ALA A 24 -0.95 2.87 22.95
C ALA A 24 -1.12 2.48 21.49
N SER A 25 -0.94 1.20 21.19
CA SER A 25 -1.33 0.59 19.92
C SER A 25 -2.67 1.20 19.52
N PRO A 26 -2.87 1.56 18.23
CA PRO A 26 -4.01 2.34 17.84
C PRO A 26 -5.26 1.57 18.23
N ALA A 27 -5.89 1.97 19.34
CA ALA A 27 -7.12 1.36 19.80
C ALA A 27 -8.10 1.46 18.64
N SER A 28 -8.31 0.34 17.96
CA SER A 28 -9.57 0.04 17.28
C SER A 28 -10.64 0.35 18.32
N ALA A 29 -11.65 1.12 17.95
CA ALA A 29 -12.74 1.45 18.86
C ALA A 29 -13.21 0.13 19.51
N VAL A 30 -12.93 -0.03 20.81
CA VAL A 30 -13.25 -1.24 21.56
C VAL A 30 -14.76 -1.37 21.50
N ARG A 31 -15.24 -2.41 20.83
CA ARG A 31 -16.66 -2.73 20.82
C ARG A 31 -16.98 -3.51 22.09
N PRO A 32 -18.22 -3.42 22.62
CA PRO A 32 -18.63 -4.27 23.72
C PRO A 32 -18.41 -5.74 23.38
N ASP A 33 -17.94 -6.53 24.33
CA ASP A 33 -17.70 -7.98 24.17
C ASP A 33 -18.97 -8.73 23.76
N SER A 34 -20.16 -8.22 24.13
CA SER A 34 -21.45 -8.74 23.71
C SER A 34 -21.71 -8.70 22.20
N GLN A 35 -20.89 -7.99 21.43
CA GLN A 35 -20.94 -7.95 19.96
C GLN A 35 -19.72 -8.64 19.30
N ALA A 36 -18.89 -9.33 20.09
CA ALA A 36 -17.78 -10.10 19.56
C ALA A 36 -18.29 -11.30 18.75
N VAL A 37 -17.61 -11.60 17.65
CA VAL A 37 -17.94 -12.72 16.78
C VAL A 37 -16.67 -13.53 16.55
N LEU A 38 -16.74 -14.84 16.77
CA LEU A 38 -15.66 -15.74 16.41
C LEU A 38 -15.64 -15.90 14.88
N SER A 39 -14.51 -15.56 14.26
CA SER A 39 -14.29 -15.65 12.82
C SER A 39 -13.23 -16.73 12.52
N PRO A 40 -13.44 -17.62 11.54
CA PRO A 40 -12.42 -18.59 11.14
C PRO A 40 -11.27 -17.95 10.36
N ILE A 41 -11.45 -16.72 9.85
CA ILE A 41 -10.41 -15.95 9.17
C ILE A 41 -10.02 -14.74 10.05
N ASP A 42 -8.73 -14.58 10.28
CA ASP A 42 -8.14 -13.36 10.82
C ASP A 42 -7.95 -12.33 9.71
N PHE A 43 -8.24 -11.06 10.02
CA PHE A 43 -8.19 -9.96 9.07
C PHE A 43 -7.46 -8.76 9.67
N GLN A 44 -6.41 -8.30 8.99
CA GLN A 44 -5.61 -7.16 9.42
C GLN A 44 -5.50 -6.11 8.32
N ILE A 45 -5.80 -4.84 8.63
CA ILE A 45 -5.48 -3.73 7.72
C ILE A 45 -4.01 -3.39 7.88
N LEU A 46 -3.24 -3.53 6.81
CA LEU A 46 -1.78 -3.33 6.85
C LEU A 46 -1.38 -1.88 7.12
N ASN A 47 -2.10 -0.93 6.52
CA ASN A 47 -1.75 0.48 6.57
C ASN A 47 -2.97 1.36 6.77
N ARG A 48 -2.80 2.38 7.60
CA ARG A 48 -3.80 3.41 7.83
C ARG A 48 -4.11 4.15 6.52
N PRO A 49 -5.36 4.15 6.00
CA PRO A 49 -5.65 4.77 4.72
C PRO A 49 -5.64 6.30 4.83
N ALA A 50 -5.15 6.97 3.78
CA ALA A 50 -5.24 8.41 3.59
C ALA A 50 -6.09 8.70 2.35
N PRO A 51 -7.28 9.31 2.49
CA PRO A 51 -8.14 9.51 1.35
C PRO A 51 -7.60 10.60 0.43
N VAL A 52 -7.56 10.29 -0.86
CA VAL A 52 -7.06 11.17 -1.93
C VAL A 52 -8.19 11.50 -2.90
N ARG A 53 -8.16 12.69 -3.52
CA ARG A 53 -9.11 13.03 -4.58
C ARG A 53 -8.68 12.33 -5.87
N GLY A 54 -9.61 11.64 -6.52
CA GLY A 54 -9.45 11.04 -7.85
C GLY A 54 -9.80 12.03 -8.96
N ALA A 55 -9.43 11.67 -10.19
CA ALA A 55 -9.80 12.42 -11.40
C ALA A 55 -11.29 12.28 -11.76
N ASP A 56 -12.00 11.36 -11.11
CA ASP A 56 -13.43 11.09 -11.23
C ASP A 56 -14.30 11.97 -10.29
N ASP A 57 -13.70 13.00 -9.68
CA ASP A 57 -14.34 13.86 -8.68
C ASP A 57 -14.89 13.11 -7.45
N ARG A 58 -14.20 12.04 -7.04
CA ARG A 58 -14.47 11.32 -5.80
C ARG A 58 -13.27 11.33 -4.87
N ARG A 59 -13.51 11.02 -3.59
CA ARG A 59 -12.45 10.69 -2.63
C ARG A 59 -12.26 9.18 -2.62
N HIS A 60 -11.07 8.72 -2.96
CA HIS A 60 -10.66 7.32 -2.90
C HIS A 60 -10.02 7.01 -1.56
N MET A 61 -10.49 5.95 -0.90
CA MET A 61 -9.96 5.39 0.32
C MET A 61 -9.30 4.05 -0.01
N VAL A 62 -7.99 4.09 -0.23
CA VAL A 62 -7.20 2.91 -0.64
C VAL A 62 -6.50 2.27 0.57
N TYR A 63 -6.72 0.98 0.76
CA TYR A 63 -6.06 0.16 1.79
C TYR A 63 -6.11 -1.32 1.44
N GLU A 64 -5.24 -2.09 2.07
CA GLU A 64 -5.12 -3.52 1.89
C GLU A 64 -5.46 -4.22 3.20
N ILE A 65 -6.22 -5.31 3.09
CA ILE A 65 -6.55 -6.22 4.18
C ILE A 65 -5.77 -7.51 3.92
N GLN A 66 -4.93 -7.92 4.86
CA GLN A 66 -4.40 -9.27 4.92
C GLN A 66 -5.45 -10.18 5.56
N ALA A 67 -5.69 -11.34 4.95
CA ALA A 67 -6.59 -12.36 5.44
C ALA A 67 -5.80 -13.66 5.67
N VAL A 68 -6.00 -14.33 6.81
CA VAL A 68 -5.39 -15.62 7.13
C VAL A 68 -6.46 -16.54 7.68
N ASN A 69 -6.68 -17.68 7.04
CA ASN A 69 -7.56 -18.72 7.55
C ASN A 69 -6.90 -19.43 8.73
N GLN A 70 -7.48 -19.26 9.91
CA GLN A 70 -7.02 -19.84 11.18
C GLN A 70 -7.68 -21.19 11.48
N SER A 71 -8.54 -21.67 10.57
CA SER A 71 -9.28 -22.92 10.73
C SER A 71 -8.70 -24.06 9.89
N GLY A 72 -9.17 -25.27 10.15
CA GLY A 72 -8.88 -26.47 9.35
C GLY A 72 -9.81 -26.69 8.16
N MET A 73 -10.63 -25.70 7.79
CA MET A 73 -11.67 -25.82 6.75
C MET A 73 -11.41 -24.86 5.58
N ASP A 74 -12.01 -25.15 4.43
CA ASP A 74 -12.12 -24.18 3.34
C ASP A 74 -13.13 -23.08 3.72
N VAL A 75 -12.72 -21.81 3.64
CA VAL A 75 -13.58 -20.67 3.96
C VAL A 75 -13.63 -19.70 2.79
N GLN A 76 -14.82 -19.50 2.25
CA GLN A 76 -15.09 -18.53 1.19
C GLN A 76 -15.35 -17.14 1.77
N ILE A 77 -14.59 -16.14 1.31
CA ILE A 77 -14.89 -14.73 1.54
C ILE A 77 -15.89 -14.28 0.48
N ARG A 78 -17.15 -14.08 0.88
CA ARG A 78 -18.24 -13.74 -0.06
C ARG A 78 -18.41 -12.25 -0.28
N LYS A 79 -18.06 -11.44 0.73
CA LYS A 79 -18.26 -9.99 0.71
C LYS A 79 -17.22 -9.28 1.54
N VAL A 80 -16.72 -8.17 1.00
CA VAL A 80 -16.08 -7.12 1.79
C VAL A 80 -16.77 -5.80 1.48
N ALA A 81 -17.40 -5.19 2.48
CA ALA A 81 -18.13 -3.94 2.32
C ALA A 81 -17.56 -2.87 3.24
N PRO A 82 -16.77 -1.92 2.71
CA PRO A 82 -16.25 -0.80 3.49
C PRO A 82 -17.38 0.03 4.09
N ARG A 83 -17.20 0.46 5.34
CA ARG A 83 -18.16 1.25 6.10
C ARG A 83 -17.47 2.40 6.83
N ALA A 84 -18.24 3.44 7.08
CA ALA A 84 -17.85 4.57 7.91
C ALA A 84 -19.07 5.14 8.63
N GLN A 85 -18.98 5.32 9.94
CA GLN A 85 -20.07 5.84 10.79
C GLN A 85 -21.38 5.04 10.59
N GLY A 86 -21.29 3.71 10.63
CA GLY A 86 -22.44 2.82 10.41
C GLY A 86 -22.91 2.69 8.95
N ASN A 87 -22.57 3.64 8.09
CA ASN A 87 -23.02 3.69 6.70
C ASN A 87 -22.04 3.01 5.75
N ARG A 88 -22.52 2.57 4.58
CA ARG A 88 -21.66 2.07 3.50
C ARG A 88 -20.71 3.17 3.01
N LEU A 89 -19.49 2.76 2.63
CA LEU A 89 -18.48 3.61 2.02
C LEU A 89 -18.19 3.07 0.62
N GLY A 90 -19.00 3.49 -0.36
CA GLY A 90 -18.98 2.92 -1.70
C GLY A 90 -19.75 1.59 -1.79
N LEU A 91 -19.65 0.95 -2.96
CA LEU A 91 -20.30 -0.33 -3.24
C LEU A 91 -19.54 -1.49 -2.58
N PRO A 92 -20.23 -2.53 -2.10
CA PRO A 92 -19.59 -3.75 -1.58
C PRO A 92 -18.84 -4.51 -2.68
N PHE A 93 -17.74 -5.18 -2.31
CA PHE A 93 -17.01 -6.10 -3.17
C PHE A 93 -17.61 -7.50 -2.96
N THR A 94 -18.17 -8.08 -4.03
CA THR A 94 -18.82 -9.40 -4.07
C THR A 94 -18.58 -10.03 -5.44
N GLY A 95 -18.62 -11.36 -5.54
CA GLY A 95 -18.43 -12.08 -6.81
C GLY A 95 -17.13 -11.68 -7.51
N ASP A 96 -17.18 -11.49 -8.82
CA ASP A 96 -16.05 -11.12 -9.67
C ASP A 96 -15.34 -9.84 -9.21
N ARG A 97 -16.08 -8.89 -8.62
CA ARG A 97 -15.49 -7.64 -8.10
C ARG A 97 -14.64 -7.89 -6.84
N LEU A 98 -14.97 -8.90 -6.05
CA LEU A 98 -14.13 -9.33 -4.93
C LEU A 98 -12.96 -10.17 -5.42
N GLU A 99 -13.20 -11.13 -6.30
CA GLU A 99 -12.16 -11.99 -6.86
C GLU A 99 -11.06 -11.17 -7.57
N SER A 100 -11.45 -10.22 -8.43
CA SER A 100 -10.53 -9.27 -9.07
C SER A 100 -9.79 -8.34 -8.12
N ARG A 101 -10.10 -8.35 -6.83
CA ARG A 101 -9.44 -7.55 -5.78
C ARG A 101 -8.74 -8.42 -4.74
N MET A 102 -8.77 -9.74 -4.89
CA MET A 102 -8.19 -10.68 -3.96
C MET A 102 -7.04 -11.40 -4.64
N ARG A 103 -5.90 -11.50 -3.95
CA ARG A 103 -4.75 -12.29 -4.37
C ARG A 103 -4.47 -13.33 -3.30
N ILE A 104 -4.70 -14.59 -3.62
CA ILE A 104 -4.36 -15.69 -2.72
C ILE A 104 -2.84 -15.90 -2.80
N ASN A 105 -2.19 -15.99 -1.65
CA ASN A 105 -0.73 -16.04 -1.56
C ASN A 105 -0.13 -17.33 -2.13
N SER A 106 -0.93 -18.41 -2.22
CA SER A 106 -0.56 -19.65 -2.93
C SER A 106 -0.55 -19.50 -4.45
N GLY A 107 -1.03 -18.37 -5.00
CA GLY A 107 -1.18 -18.15 -6.44
C GLY A 107 -2.53 -18.61 -7.01
N ALA A 108 -3.38 -19.25 -6.19
CA ALA A 108 -4.72 -19.63 -6.59
C ALA A 108 -5.61 -18.41 -6.93
N SER A 109 -6.60 -18.63 -7.80
CA SER A 109 -7.67 -17.67 -8.09
C SER A 109 -8.90 -17.92 -7.20
N GLY A 110 -9.88 -17.03 -7.25
CA GLY A 110 -11.09 -17.13 -6.45
C GLY A 110 -11.02 -16.42 -5.10
N THR A 111 -11.98 -16.77 -4.24
CA THR A 111 -12.22 -16.10 -2.94
C THR A 111 -12.25 -17.07 -1.76
N THR A 112 -11.86 -18.32 -1.98
CA THR A 112 -11.82 -19.37 -0.96
C THR A 112 -10.39 -19.54 -0.46
N LEU A 113 -10.23 -19.51 0.86
CA LEU A 113 -8.96 -19.82 1.53
C LEU A 113 -9.06 -21.21 2.13
N GLY A 114 -8.18 -22.11 1.73
CA GLY A 114 -8.02 -23.39 2.41
C GLY A 114 -7.37 -23.27 3.78
N PRO A 115 -7.17 -24.39 4.50
CA PRO A 115 -6.58 -24.41 5.84
C PRO A 115 -5.21 -23.71 5.87
N GLY A 116 -5.01 -22.76 6.80
CA GLY A 116 -3.79 -21.96 6.87
C GLY A 116 -3.55 -21.01 5.69
N GLY A 117 -4.46 -21.01 4.70
CA GLY A 117 -4.37 -20.19 3.50
C GLY A 117 -4.45 -18.71 3.83
N SER A 118 -3.79 -17.89 3.01
CA SER A 118 -3.78 -16.44 3.20
C SER A 118 -3.94 -15.69 1.89
N ALA A 119 -4.44 -14.45 1.98
CA ALA A 119 -4.61 -13.58 0.84
C ALA A 119 -4.44 -12.10 1.19
N MET A 120 -4.23 -11.31 0.15
CA MET A 120 -4.32 -9.86 0.18
C MET A 120 -5.60 -9.41 -0.53
N ILE A 121 -6.39 -8.56 0.13
CA ILE A 121 -7.60 -7.96 -0.42
C ILE A 121 -7.37 -6.45 -0.59
N PHE A 122 -7.46 -5.97 -1.82
CA PHE A 122 -7.15 -4.60 -2.19
C PHE A 122 -8.44 -3.77 -2.29
N ILE A 123 -8.62 -2.84 -1.36
CA ILE A 123 -9.81 -2.01 -1.29
C ILE A 123 -9.51 -0.63 -1.89
N ASP A 124 -10.30 -0.25 -2.89
CA ASP A 124 -10.48 1.14 -3.31
C ASP A 124 -11.94 1.53 -3.14
N ALA A 125 -12.26 2.08 -1.97
CA ALA A 125 -13.59 2.57 -1.65
C ALA A 125 -13.70 4.06 -1.98
N SER A 126 -14.67 4.45 -2.81
CA SER A 126 -14.85 5.86 -3.19
C SER A 126 -16.15 6.48 -2.70
N TYR A 127 -16.12 7.77 -2.36
CA TYR A 127 -17.27 8.54 -1.88
C TYR A 127 -17.22 9.99 -2.40
N GLY A 128 -18.39 10.63 -2.49
CA GLY A 128 -18.50 11.98 -3.05
C GLY A 128 -17.76 13.04 -2.24
N LEU A 129 -17.28 14.09 -2.91
CA LEU A 129 -16.45 15.16 -2.31
C LEU A 129 -17.17 15.95 -1.21
N ALA A 130 -18.51 16.05 -1.29
CA ALA A 130 -19.35 16.73 -0.30
C ALA A 130 -19.41 15.99 1.05
N ARG A 131 -19.19 14.67 1.07
CA ARG A 131 -19.16 13.90 2.31
C ARG A 131 -17.85 14.15 3.05
N ARG A 132 -17.95 14.49 4.34
CA ARG A 132 -16.78 14.69 5.20
C ARG A 132 -15.94 13.42 5.28
N THR A 133 -14.61 13.58 5.28
CA THR A 133 -13.68 12.47 5.50
C THR A 133 -13.98 11.78 6.83
N PRO A 134 -14.26 10.47 6.85
CA PRO A 134 -14.54 9.77 8.09
C PRO A 134 -13.28 9.69 8.95
N LYS A 135 -13.43 9.69 10.27
CA LYS A 135 -12.30 9.58 11.22
C LYS A 135 -11.76 8.14 11.33
N ALA A 136 -12.60 7.16 11.02
CA ALA A 136 -12.30 5.74 11.02
C ALA A 136 -13.18 5.01 10.01
N ILE A 137 -12.72 3.85 9.56
CA ILE A 137 -13.47 2.92 8.72
C ILE A 137 -13.57 1.57 9.41
N SER A 138 -14.55 0.79 8.98
CA SER A 138 -14.72 -0.64 9.30
C SER A 138 -15.15 -1.38 8.05
N ASN A 139 -15.26 -2.71 8.12
CA ASN A 139 -15.72 -3.54 7.01
C ASN A 139 -16.83 -4.47 7.50
N ALA A 140 -17.90 -4.60 6.71
CA ALA A 140 -18.82 -5.73 6.86
C ALA A 140 -18.32 -6.88 5.98
N ILE A 141 -17.95 -7.98 6.60
CA ILE A 141 -17.39 -9.16 5.95
C ILE A 141 -18.41 -10.29 6.03
N SER A 142 -18.65 -10.96 4.90
CA SER A 142 -19.48 -12.18 4.86
C SER A 142 -18.61 -13.35 4.46
N LEU A 143 -18.72 -14.43 5.23
CA LEU A 143 -18.00 -15.68 5.06
C LEU A 143 -18.98 -16.84 4.84
N ALA A 144 -18.51 -17.90 4.19
CA ALA A 144 -19.22 -19.17 4.12
C ALA A 144 -18.23 -20.34 4.14
N TRP A 145 -18.64 -21.44 4.76
CA TRP A 145 -17.90 -22.71 4.81
C TRP A 145 -18.88 -23.86 5.06
N ASP A 146 -18.45 -25.08 4.79
CA ASP A 146 -19.28 -26.27 5.00
C ASP A 146 -19.44 -26.56 6.50
N ASP A 147 -20.65 -26.92 6.92
CA ASP A 147 -20.91 -27.31 8.30
C ASP A 147 -20.33 -28.69 8.58
N THR A 148 -19.37 -28.76 9.50
CA THR A 148 -18.74 -30.04 9.89
C THR A 148 -19.65 -30.91 10.74
N ALA A 149 -20.71 -30.34 11.33
CA ALA A 149 -21.71 -31.10 12.08
C ALA A 149 -22.83 -31.67 11.18
N SER A 150 -23.07 -31.07 10.01
CA SER A 150 -24.19 -31.40 9.13
C SER A 150 -23.73 -31.42 7.67
N ALA A 151 -23.42 -32.62 7.16
CA ALA A 151 -22.90 -32.78 5.80
C ALA A 151 -23.88 -32.22 4.75
N GLY A 152 -23.38 -31.32 3.90
CA GLY A 152 -24.15 -30.65 2.84
C GLY A 152 -24.73 -29.28 3.22
N ASP A 153 -24.72 -28.94 4.52
CA ASP A 153 -25.11 -27.61 4.98
C ASP A 153 -23.95 -26.61 4.88
N VAL A 154 -24.29 -25.34 4.63
CA VAL A 154 -23.31 -24.23 4.52
C VAL A 154 -23.58 -23.22 5.63
N VAL A 155 -22.61 -23.08 6.52
CA VAL A 155 -22.62 -22.01 7.52
C VAL A 155 -22.34 -20.69 6.83
N ARG A 156 -23.14 -19.67 7.16
CA ARG A 156 -22.94 -18.30 6.66
C ARG A 156 -22.85 -17.34 7.83
N GLN A 157 -21.75 -16.61 7.89
CA GLN A 157 -21.53 -15.62 8.94
C GLN A 157 -21.30 -14.25 8.32
N THR A 158 -21.86 -13.22 8.93
CA THR A 158 -21.53 -11.83 8.60
C THR A 158 -21.28 -11.05 9.86
N PHE A 159 -20.15 -10.35 9.91
CA PHE A 159 -19.83 -9.46 11.01
C PHE A 159 -19.36 -8.11 10.49
N ILE A 160 -19.41 -7.10 11.35
CA ILE A 160 -18.80 -5.80 11.09
C ILE A 160 -17.56 -5.70 11.97
N GLY A 161 -16.40 -5.57 11.38
CA GLY A 161 -15.14 -5.57 12.13
C GLY A 161 -14.03 -4.92 11.31
N VAL A 162 -12.79 -5.33 11.58
CA VAL A 162 -11.61 -4.99 10.76
C VAL A 162 -11.53 -3.48 10.54
N SER A 163 -11.33 -2.76 11.64
CA SER A 163 -11.43 -1.30 11.68
C SER A 163 -10.06 -0.65 11.74
N THR A 164 -9.95 0.55 11.19
CA THR A 164 -8.75 1.38 11.36
C THR A 164 -9.12 2.85 11.36
N ARG A 165 -8.26 3.67 11.96
CA ARG A 165 -8.39 5.12 11.88
C ARG A 165 -8.08 5.57 10.46
N VAL A 166 -8.67 6.66 10.00
CA VAL A 166 -8.32 7.28 8.72
C VAL A 166 -7.24 8.33 8.98
N SER A 167 -6.18 8.35 8.17
CA SER A 167 -5.11 9.33 8.30
C SER A 167 -5.65 10.75 8.22
N ARG A 168 -5.18 11.60 9.15
CA ARG A 168 -5.48 13.05 9.15
C ARG A 168 -4.47 13.85 8.33
N GLN A 169 -3.44 13.21 7.80
CA GLN A 169 -2.46 13.89 6.97
C GLN A 169 -3.14 14.31 5.66
N LYS A 170 -3.05 15.61 5.34
CA LYS A 170 -3.54 16.14 4.06
C LYS A 170 -2.74 15.51 2.91
N PRO A 171 -3.37 14.99 1.85
CA PRO A 171 -2.65 14.51 0.66
C PRO A 171 -1.68 15.56 0.11
N VAL A 172 -0.54 15.12 -0.44
CA VAL A 172 0.38 16.01 -1.15
C VAL A 172 -0.16 16.25 -2.55
N VAL A 173 -0.21 17.50 -2.98
CA VAL A 173 -0.39 17.84 -4.39
C VAL A 173 0.98 17.85 -5.06
N LEU A 174 1.17 16.97 -6.03
CA LEU A 174 2.41 16.84 -6.79
C LEU A 174 2.24 17.56 -8.13
N SER A 175 3.30 18.25 -8.58
CA SER A 175 3.38 18.77 -9.95
C SER A 175 3.73 17.63 -10.91
N PRO A 176 3.28 17.67 -12.17
CA PRO A 176 3.66 16.67 -13.17
C PRO A 176 5.19 16.54 -13.28
N PRO A 177 5.76 15.32 -13.11
CA PRO A 177 7.19 15.11 -13.24
C PRO A 177 7.66 15.07 -14.69
N LEU A 178 6.73 15.08 -15.64
CA LEU A 178 6.93 15.01 -17.08
C LEU A 178 6.13 16.14 -17.74
N ARG A 179 6.64 16.67 -18.85
CA ARG A 179 6.04 17.81 -19.56
C ARG A 179 5.68 17.43 -20.99
N GLY A 180 4.72 18.16 -21.56
CA GLY A 180 4.22 17.94 -22.91
C GLY A 180 2.89 17.19 -22.95
N ALA A 181 2.40 16.96 -24.16
CA ALA A 181 1.15 16.27 -24.40
C ALA A 181 1.32 14.74 -24.51
N LYS A 182 0.19 14.04 -24.58
CA LYS A 182 0.08 12.59 -24.86
C LYS A 182 0.78 11.68 -23.85
N TRP A 183 0.91 12.12 -22.59
CA TRP A 183 1.28 11.23 -21.48
C TRP A 183 0.09 10.43 -21.00
N VAL A 184 0.30 9.13 -20.79
CA VAL A 184 -0.69 8.17 -20.33
C VAL A 184 -0.16 7.50 -19.06
N ALA A 185 -0.97 7.46 -18.01
CA ALA A 185 -0.70 6.67 -16.82
C ALA A 185 -1.18 5.23 -17.06
N VAL A 186 -0.26 4.28 -17.24
CA VAL A 186 -0.61 2.89 -17.60
C VAL A 186 -0.71 1.96 -16.39
N ASN A 187 0.17 2.12 -15.40
CA ASN A 187 0.09 1.38 -14.12
C ASN A 187 -0.34 2.30 -12.97
N GLY A 188 -1.33 3.16 -13.23
CA GLY A 188 -1.86 4.08 -12.23
C GLY A 188 -3.06 3.53 -11.43
N CYS A 189 -3.92 4.45 -10.98
CA CYS A 189 -5.24 4.11 -10.43
C CYS A 189 -6.18 3.63 -11.57
N CYS A 190 -7.22 2.83 -11.34
CA CYS A 190 -7.80 2.37 -10.07
C CYS A 190 -8.20 0.89 -10.06
N SER A 191 -7.98 0.17 -11.16
CA SER A 191 -8.10 -1.30 -11.25
C SER A 191 -6.90 -1.99 -10.61
N MET A 192 -6.95 -3.32 -10.51
CA MET A 192 -5.74 -4.08 -10.22
C MET A 192 -4.79 -4.02 -11.41
N ASN A 193 -3.51 -3.86 -11.10
CA ASN A 193 -2.38 -3.84 -12.03
C ASN A 193 -1.11 -4.20 -11.23
N PRO A 194 0.06 -4.35 -11.88
CA PRO A 194 1.30 -4.71 -11.20
C PRO A 194 1.62 -3.86 -9.97
N HIS A 195 1.47 -2.54 -10.04
CA HIS A 195 1.69 -1.63 -8.90
C HIS A 195 0.62 -1.73 -7.81
N ARG A 196 -0.66 -1.71 -8.19
CA ARG A 196 -1.78 -1.74 -7.23
C ARG A 196 -1.83 -3.05 -6.44
N GLY A 197 -1.34 -4.14 -7.03
CA GLY A 197 -1.23 -5.45 -6.41
C GLY A 197 0.16 -5.79 -5.86
N ALA A 198 1.11 -4.85 -5.87
CA ALA A 198 2.47 -5.10 -5.42
C ALA A 198 2.51 -5.24 -3.90
N THR A 199 2.64 -6.48 -3.44
CA THR A 199 2.88 -6.83 -2.04
C THR A 199 4.15 -7.65 -1.95
N LEU A 200 5.11 -7.18 -1.16
CA LEU A 200 6.41 -7.84 -1.00
C LEU A 200 6.65 -8.09 0.49
N ALA A 201 7.06 -9.31 0.85
CA ALA A 201 7.59 -9.58 2.18
C ALA A 201 9.04 -9.07 2.23
N ILE A 202 9.26 -7.94 2.89
CA ILE A 202 10.57 -7.31 3.07
C ILE A 202 10.95 -7.49 4.54
N ASP A 203 12.09 -8.17 4.78
CA ASP A 203 12.57 -8.51 6.12
C ASP A 203 11.49 -9.22 6.98
N GLY A 204 10.77 -10.16 6.37
CA GLY A 204 9.70 -10.93 7.02
C GLY A 204 8.38 -10.17 7.20
N THR A 205 8.27 -8.92 6.76
CA THR A 205 7.04 -8.11 6.89
C THR A 205 6.46 -7.75 5.53
N VAL A 206 5.16 -8.00 5.32
CA VAL A 206 4.48 -7.59 4.08
C VAL A 206 4.41 -6.06 3.99
N ARG A 207 4.89 -5.53 2.86
CA ARG A 207 4.84 -4.11 2.48
C ARG A 207 4.06 -3.94 1.19
N VAL A 208 3.48 -2.75 1.02
CA VAL A 208 2.76 -2.34 -0.21
C VAL A 208 3.50 -1.16 -0.86
N PRO A 209 4.68 -1.40 -1.46
CA PRO A 209 5.61 -0.33 -1.83
C PRO A 209 5.08 0.58 -2.95
N GLU A 210 4.20 0.07 -3.80
CA GLU A 210 3.81 0.71 -5.05
C GLU A 210 2.34 1.17 -5.08
N ARG A 211 1.69 1.25 -3.91
CA ARG A 211 0.27 1.67 -3.83
C ARG A 211 -0.02 2.92 -4.66
N PHE A 212 0.87 3.90 -4.63
CA PHE A 212 0.71 5.16 -5.38
C PHE A 212 1.77 5.34 -6.47
N ALA A 213 2.45 4.26 -6.87
CA ALA A 213 3.33 4.29 -8.03
C ALA A 213 2.50 4.44 -9.31
N ILE A 214 3.11 5.06 -10.32
CA ILE A 214 2.50 5.29 -11.62
C ILE A 214 3.60 5.17 -12.67
N ASP A 215 3.41 4.26 -13.61
CA ASP A 215 4.15 4.27 -14.86
C ASP A 215 3.50 5.23 -15.85
N PHE A 216 4.29 6.20 -16.31
CA PHE A 216 3.91 7.13 -17.37
C PHE A 216 4.60 6.75 -18.66
N VAL A 217 3.82 6.63 -19.72
CA VAL A 217 4.31 6.46 -21.10
C VAL A 217 3.81 7.60 -21.97
N GLN A 218 4.52 7.89 -23.06
CA GLN A 218 4.11 8.92 -24.00
C GLN A 218 3.74 8.31 -25.35
N LEU A 219 2.59 8.71 -25.90
CA LEU A 219 2.21 8.38 -27.27
C LEU A 219 2.80 9.40 -28.23
N ASN A 220 3.22 8.93 -29.41
CA ASN A 220 3.66 9.78 -30.50
C ASN A 220 2.45 10.45 -31.21
N ARG A 221 2.72 11.18 -32.31
CA ARG A 221 1.67 11.92 -33.04
C ARG A 221 0.65 11.01 -33.72
N GLN A 222 0.99 9.74 -33.95
CA GLN A 222 0.13 8.71 -34.53
C GLN A 222 -0.54 7.84 -33.45
N ASP A 223 -0.54 8.29 -32.19
CA ASP A 223 -1.09 7.55 -31.04
C ASP A 223 -0.46 6.18 -30.81
N ARG A 224 0.81 6.01 -31.23
CA ARG A 224 1.61 4.82 -30.97
C ARG A 224 2.60 5.03 -29.85
N LEU A 225 2.83 3.98 -29.06
CA LEU A 225 3.81 3.97 -27.98
C LEU A 225 5.26 3.98 -28.48
N PHE A 226 5.50 3.36 -29.64
CA PHE A 226 6.81 3.22 -30.24
C PHE A 226 6.75 3.37 -31.77
N SER A 227 7.89 3.66 -32.41
CA SER A 227 8.02 3.83 -33.86
C SER A 227 9.12 2.98 -34.50
N GLY A 228 9.66 2.00 -33.78
CA GLY A 228 10.74 1.11 -34.23
C GLY A 228 10.69 -0.26 -33.53
N PRO A 229 11.81 -1.01 -33.48
CA PRO A 229 11.89 -2.29 -32.78
C PRO A 229 11.51 -2.17 -31.29
N LEU A 230 10.67 -3.08 -30.79
CA LEU A 230 10.21 -3.10 -29.39
C LEU A 230 11.35 -3.24 -28.37
N ASN A 231 12.44 -3.89 -28.75
CA ASN A 231 13.59 -4.17 -27.89
C ASN A 231 14.63 -3.02 -27.89
N ASP A 232 14.35 -1.89 -28.55
CA ASP A 232 15.21 -0.71 -28.56
C ASP A 232 14.57 0.44 -27.76
N PRO A 233 15.18 0.90 -26.66
CA PRO A 233 14.71 2.07 -25.90
C PRO A 233 14.49 3.31 -26.77
N PHE A 234 15.29 3.51 -27.83
CA PHE A 234 15.14 4.67 -28.73
C PHE A 234 13.90 4.61 -29.61
N SER A 235 13.24 3.46 -29.72
CA SER A 235 11.93 3.34 -30.38
C SER A 235 10.82 4.03 -29.62
N TYR A 236 11.04 4.37 -28.34
CA TYR A 236 10.06 5.00 -27.46
C TYR A 236 10.34 6.49 -27.33
N GLY A 237 9.44 7.33 -27.83
CA GLY A 237 9.64 8.79 -27.91
C GLY A 237 9.85 9.50 -26.56
N TYR A 238 9.54 8.82 -25.45
CA TYR A 238 9.76 9.32 -24.10
C TYR A 238 11.16 8.99 -23.54
N TYR A 239 11.92 8.08 -24.16
CA TYR A 239 13.26 7.74 -23.70
C TYR A 239 14.16 8.98 -23.69
N ARG A 240 14.93 9.14 -22.61
CA ARG A 240 15.79 10.30 -22.32
C ARG A 240 15.06 11.65 -22.20
N THR A 241 13.74 11.66 -22.02
CA THR A 241 12.98 12.89 -21.72
C THR A 241 13.32 13.43 -20.32
N PRO A 242 13.44 14.75 -20.11
CA PRO A 242 13.70 15.30 -18.78
C PRO A 242 12.63 14.93 -17.75
N VAL A 243 13.10 14.45 -16.59
CA VAL A 243 12.27 14.20 -15.41
C VAL A 243 12.46 15.35 -14.42
N PHE A 244 11.35 15.93 -13.99
CA PHE A 244 11.29 17.06 -13.09
C PHE A 244 10.88 16.65 -11.68
N ALA A 245 11.46 17.30 -10.67
CA ALA A 245 11.01 17.16 -9.29
C ALA A 245 9.54 17.64 -9.17
N ALA A 246 8.65 16.72 -8.77
CA ALA A 246 7.23 16.95 -8.58
C ALA A 246 6.89 17.82 -7.35
N ALA A 247 7.84 17.97 -6.42
CA ALA A 247 7.69 18.75 -5.20
C ALA A 247 9.06 19.23 -4.69
N PRO A 248 9.12 20.32 -3.89
CA PRO A 248 10.37 20.74 -3.30
C PRO A 248 10.76 19.79 -2.17
N GLY A 249 12.06 19.68 -1.89
CA GLY A 249 12.52 18.79 -0.84
C GLY A 249 14.02 18.61 -0.78
N ARG A 250 14.45 17.60 -0.03
CA ARG A 250 15.85 17.19 0.07
C ARG A 250 16.04 15.81 -0.53
N VAL A 251 17.01 15.65 -1.41
CA VAL A 251 17.40 14.36 -1.97
C VAL A 251 17.98 13.49 -0.84
N VAL A 252 17.42 12.31 -0.64
CA VAL A 252 17.84 11.36 0.42
C VAL A 252 18.37 10.03 -0.13
N GLY A 253 18.06 9.70 -1.38
CA GLY A 253 18.55 8.49 -2.04
C GLY A 253 18.85 8.75 -3.52
N VAL A 254 19.92 8.13 -4.04
CA VAL A 254 20.31 8.20 -5.45
C VAL A 254 20.98 6.89 -5.88
N LYS A 255 20.65 6.40 -7.07
CA LYS A 255 21.37 5.36 -7.83
C LYS A 255 21.53 5.84 -9.28
N ARG A 256 22.70 5.64 -9.91
CA ARG A 256 23.06 6.33 -11.19
C ARG A 256 23.58 5.45 -12.32
N HIS A 257 24.17 4.31 -11.99
CA HIS A 257 25.07 3.58 -12.88
C HIS A 257 24.57 2.18 -13.26
N LEU A 258 23.30 1.86 -12.98
CA LEU A 258 22.71 0.65 -13.54
C LEU A 258 22.55 0.80 -15.05
N PRO A 259 22.81 -0.26 -15.84
CA PRO A 259 22.63 -0.24 -17.28
C PRO A 259 21.16 -0.20 -17.66
N GLU A 260 20.87 0.36 -18.84
CA GLU A 260 19.58 0.21 -19.50
C GLU A 260 19.28 -1.26 -19.73
N GLN A 261 18.01 -1.63 -19.59
CA GLN A 261 17.51 -2.96 -19.89
C GLN A 261 16.89 -2.97 -21.29
N VAL A 262 16.76 -4.17 -21.84
CA VAL A 262 15.98 -4.39 -23.06
C VAL A 262 14.49 -4.24 -22.70
N PRO A 263 13.74 -3.31 -23.34
CA PRO A 263 12.32 -3.15 -23.04
C PRO A 263 11.55 -4.46 -23.27
N GLY A 264 10.62 -4.75 -22.35
CA GLY A 264 9.83 -5.98 -22.38
C GLY A 264 10.48 -7.18 -21.68
N SER A 265 11.73 -7.07 -21.24
CA SER A 265 12.42 -8.09 -20.47
C SER A 265 12.68 -7.63 -19.03
N LEU A 266 12.57 -8.56 -18.08
CA LEU A 266 13.05 -8.31 -16.72
C LEU A 266 14.58 -8.37 -16.69
N PRO A 267 15.25 -7.57 -15.84
CA PRO A 267 16.69 -7.68 -15.66
C PRO A 267 17.10 -9.07 -15.17
N ASP A 268 18.15 -9.64 -15.76
CA ASP A 268 18.78 -10.85 -15.23
C ASP A 268 19.33 -10.60 -13.82
N GLY A 269 19.09 -11.55 -12.92
CA GLY A 269 19.55 -11.45 -11.53
C GLY A 269 18.96 -10.26 -10.75
N ALA A 270 17.75 -9.81 -11.12
CA ALA A 270 17.08 -8.71 -10.43
C ALA A 270 17.02 -8.95 -8.90
N THR A 271 17.52 -7.98 -8.16
CA THR A 271 17.46 -7.94 -6.68
C THR A 271 16.53 -6.82 -6.23
N ILE A 272 16.06 -6.87 -4.99
CA ILE A 272 15.26 -5.78 -4.41
C ILE A 272 16.01 -4.44 -4.43
N GLN A 273 17.34 -4.45 -4.36
CA GLN A 273 18.18 -3.26 -4.45
C GLN A 273 18.29 -2.70 -5.88
N MET A 274 17.99 -3.51 -6.90
CA MET A 274 18.01 -3.13 -8.31
C MET A 274 16.63 -2.77 -8.86
N ALA A 275 15.55 -3.20 -8.19
CA ALA A 275 14.17 -3.05 -8.67
C ALA A 275 13.77 -1.60 -9.02
N GLY A 276 14.35 -0.60 -8.34
CA GLY A 276 14.09 0.81 -8.64
C GLY A 276 14.91 1.39 -9.80
N GLY A 277 15.80 0.61 -10.41
CA GLY A 277 16.71 1.09 -11.43
C GLY A 277 17.71 2.13 -10.92
N ASN A 278 18.10 3.03 -11.81
CA ASN A 278 18.64 4.32 -11.40
C ASN A 278 17.49 5.19 -10.91
N TYR A 279 17.70 5.84 -9.78
CA TYR A 279 16.64 6.55 -9.12
C TYR A 279 17.10 7.78 -8.38
N VAL A 280 16.12 8.62 -8.05
CA VAL A 280 16.23 9.70 -7.08
C VAL A 280 15.09 9.56 -6.07
N VAL A 281 15.39 9.68 -4.79
CA VAL A 281 14.38 9.77 -3.71
C VAL A 281 14.47 11.17 -3.10
N VAL A 282 13.37 11.91 -3.11
CA VAL A 282 13.26 13.24 -2.52
C VAL A 282 12.36 13.16 -1.29
N ASN A 283 12.87 13.54 -0.11
CA ASN A 283 12.04 13.78 1.07
C ASN A 283 11.28 15.09 0.86
N ILE A 284 9.96 14.99 0.76
CA ILE A 284 9.02 16.09 0.48
C ILE A 284 8.28 16.54 1.76
N GLY A 285 8.75 16.09 2.93
CA GLY A 285 8.26 16.51 4.24
C GLY A 285 7.13 15.63 4.81
N HIS A 286 6.93 15.72 6.13
CA HIS A 286 5.90 14.99 6.88
C HIS A 286 5.96 13.46 6.71
N GLY A 287 7.17 12.89 6.60
CA GLY A 287 7.37 11.46 6.43
C GLY A 287 7.01 10.93 5.04
N ARG A 288 6.95 11.79 4.02
CA ARG A 288 6.62 11.42 2.63
C ARG A 288 7.81 11.64 1.72
N TYR A 289 7.87 10.79 0.70
CA TYR A 289 8.97 10.74 -0.25
C TYR A 289 8.41 10.66 -1.67
N ALA A 290 9.02 11.38 -2.60
CA ALA A 290 8.82 11.18 -4.02
C ALA A 290 9.96 10.30 -4.54
N PHE A 291 9.59 9.14 -5.10
CA PHE A 291 10.52 8.19 -5.67
C PHE A 291 10.42 8.24 -7.19
N TYR A 292 11.53 8.56 -7.86
CA TYR A 292 11.64 8.61 -9.31
C TYR A 292 12.54 7.45 -9.72
N ALA A 293 11.94 6.38 -10.24
CA ALA A 293 12.60 5.14 -10.62
C ALA A 293 12.94 5.11 -12.12
N HIS A 294 13.67 4.09 -12.53
CA HIS A 294 13.98 3.76 -13.93
C HIS A 294 14.58 4.92 -14.74
N LEU A 295 15.36 5.79 -14.11
CA LEU A 295 16.03 6.89 -14.78
C LEU A 295 17.12 6.38 -15.73
N ALA A 296 17.42 7.14 -16.78
CA ALA A 296 18.39 6.70 -17.77
C ALA A 296 19.80 6.59 -17.17
N THR A 297 20.60 5.64 -17.67
CA THR A 297 21.99 5.45 -17.25
C THR A 297 22.77 6.76 -17.35
N ASN A 298 23.51 7.10 -16.29
CA ASN A 298 24.33 8.32 -16.18
C ASN A 298 23.55 9.65 -16.38
N SER A 299 22.22 9.66 -16.17
CA SER A 299 21.41 10.86 -16.39
C SER A 299 21.11 11.69 -15.14
N VAL A 300 21.24 11.10 -13.94
CA VAL A 300 20.85 11.75 -12.68
C VAL A 300 21.67 13.02 -12.44
N ARG A 301 20.98 14.15 -12.21
CA ARG A 301 21.57 15.51 -12.10
C ARG A 301 21.67 16.06 -10.68
N VAL A 302 21.21 15.30 -9.68
CA VAL A 302 21.18 15.74 -8.28
C VAL A 302 21.91 14.76 -7.38
N LYS A 303 22.41 15.21 -6.22
CA LYS A 303 23.13 14.37 -5.24
C LYS A 303 22.42 14.28 -3.89
N ARG A 304 22.68 13.22 -3.13
CA ARG A 304 22.17 13.07 -1.75
C ARG A 304 22.54 14.31 -0.92
N GLY A 305 21.59 14.80 -0.13
CA GLY A 305 21.70 16.04 0.63
C GLY A 305 21.30 17.30 -0.13
N GLN A 306 21.25 17.30 -1.46
CA GLN A 306 20.87 18.48 -2.24
C GLN A 306 19.40 18.87 -1.99
N LYS A 307 19.13 20.18 -1.87
CA LYS A 307 17.77 20.70 -1.92
C LYS A 307 17.34 20.85 -3.38
N VAL A 308 16.12 20.42 -3.70
CA VAL A 308 15.52 20.59 -5.02
C VAL A 308 14.25 21.43 -4.92
N ARG A 309 13.97 22.20 -5.98
CA ARG A 309 12.70 22.93 -6.14
C ARG A 309 11.79 22.15 -7.08
N THR A 310 10.47 22.34 -6.96
CA THR A 310 9.52 21.83 -7.96
C THR A 310 9.92 22.29 -9.35
N GLY A 311 9.85 21.39 -10.33
CA GLY A 311 10.21 21.71 -11.71
C GLY A 311 11.73 21.74 -11.98
N GLN A 312 12.58 21.42 -11.01
CA GLN A 312 14.01 21.21 -11.25
C GLN A 312 14.23 19.85 -11.92
N ILE A 313 15.05 19.80 -12.98
CA ILE A 313 15.42 18.52 -13.62
C ILE A 313 16.27 17.69 -12.65
N ILE A 314 15.87 16.44 -12.44
CA ILE A 314 16.57 15.49 -11.56
C ILE A 314 17.28 14.37 -12.32
N GLY A 315 16.88 14.11 -13.57
CA GLY A 315 17.42 13.06 -14.42
C GLY A 315 16.70 13.04 -15.76
N LEU A 316 16.94 11.99 -16.54
CA LEU A 316 16.20 11.69 -17.76
C LEU A 316 15.46 10.36 -17.59
N LEU A 317 14.31 10.20 -18.24
CA LEU A 317 13.53 8.97 -18.23
C LEU A 317 14.31 7.86 -18.96
N GLY A 318 14.34 6.67 -18.39
CA GLY A 318 15.07 5.52 -18.94
C GLY A 318 14.27 4.23 -18.83
N ASN A 319 14.99 3.12 -18.88
CA ASN A 319 14.51 1.75 -18.73
C ASN A 319 15.52 0.94 -17.90
N THR A 320 16.03 1.55 -16.82
CA THR A 320 16.97 0.87 -15.92
C THR A 320 16.20 0.20 -14.81
N GLY A 321 16.44 -1.09 -14.55
CA GLY A 321 15.73 -1.85 -13.51
C GLY A 321 14.37 -2.36 -13.92
#